data_AF-A0A661PN43-F1
#
_entry.id   AF-A0A661PN43-F1
#
_cell.length_a   1.000
_cell.length_b   1.000
_cell.length_c   1.000
_cell.angle_alpha   90.00
_cell.angle_beta   90.00
_cell.angle_gamma   90.00
#
_symmetry.space_group_name_H-M   'P 1'
#
loop_
_entity.id
_entity.type
_entity.pdbx_description
1 polymer ?
#
loop_
_entity_poly.entity_id
_entity_poly.type
_entity_poly.pdbx_seq_one_letter_code
_entity_poly.pdbx_strand_id
1 'polypeptide(L)'
;MSRSDEPLYGPRKVLLCGFSPSEQVSFTSLIRQAGLRDAPLVWVAADQAGMLLSDLLRLPDRTGWGEASTLPRAVILSGATENEIHRLMALNRKTSRRAIIWATATPVSETWTLKKLLRELQEERKALGRKKK
;
A
#
# COMPACT_ATOMS: atom_id res chain seq x y z
N MET A 1 -13.58 17.35 -4.28
CA MET A 1 -13.52 16.11 -3.48
C MET A 1 -12.86 16.49 -2.17
N SER A 2 -13.62 16.39 -1.07
CA SER A 2 -13.21 16.82 0.26
C SER A 2 -11.91 16.15 0.65
N ARG A 3 -11.04 16.90 1.30
CA ARG A 3 -9.71 16.49 1.74
C ARG A 3 -9.77 16.44 3.26
N SER A 4 -10.05 15.28 3.84
CA SER A 4 -10.13 15.16 5.30
C SER A 4 -8.76 14.86 5.93
N ASP A 5 -8.53 15.46 7.09
CA ASP A 5 -7.43 15.12 8.01
C ASP A 5 -7.85 14.11 9.08
N GLU A 6 -9.08 13.61 9.01
CA GLU A 6 -9.53 12.50 9.85
C GLU A 6 -8.84 11.20 9.42
N PRO A 7 -8.22 10.45 10.35
CA PRO A 7 -7.67 9.14 10.04
C PRO A 7 -8.77 8.20 9.53
N LEU A 8 -8.46 7.49 8.45
CA LEU A 8 -9.29 6.36 8.03
C LEU A 8 -9.12 5.19 9.00
N TYR A 9 -9.66 4.04 8.62
CA TYR A 9 -9.72 2.85 9.45
C TYR A 9 -8.36 2.19 9.74
N GLY A 10 -8.24 1.65 10.96
CA GLY A 10 -7.17 0.76 11.40
C GLY A 10 -5.93 1.46 11.95
N PRO A 11 -4.91 0.70 12.38
CA PRO A 11 -3.68 1.26 12.94
C PRO A 11 -2.87 1.99 11.87
N ARG A 12 -2.22 3.10 12.25
CA ARG A 12 -1.35 3.85 11.34
C ARG A 12 -0.18 2.98 10.85
N LYS A 13 -0.23 2.52 9.60
CA LYS A 13 0.78 1.61 9.01
C LYS A 13 0.68 1.60 7.48
N VAL A 14 1.80 1.31 6.81
CA VAL A 14 1.86 1.18 5.35
C VAL A 14 2.42 -0.19 4.97
N LEU A 15 1.66 -0.95 4.19
CA LEU A 15 2.13 -2.20 3.59
C LEU A 15 2.48 -1.97 2.11
N LEU A 16 3.66 -2.44 1.72
CA LEU A 16 4.25 -2.23 0.40
C LEU A 16 4.51 -3.58 -0.26
N CYS A 17 3.92 -3.81 -1.42
CA CYS A 17 4.02 -5.07 -2.16
C CYS A 17 4.69 -4.85 -3.52
N GLY A 18 5.51 -5.79 -3.99
CA GLY A 18 6.02 -5.79 -5.37
C GLY A 18 7.06 -4.71 -5.68
N PHE A 19 7.84 -4.29 -4.69
CA PHE A 19 8.96 -3.34 -4.84
C PHE A 19 10.29 -4.08 -4.80
N SER A 20 11.23 -3.68 -5.66
CA SER A 20 12.62 -4.15 -5.58
C SER A 20 13.36 -3.39 -4.47
N PRO A 21 14.47 -3.94 -3.93
CA PRO A 21 15.26 -3.29 -2.87
C PRO A 21 15.68 -1.85 -3.22
N SER A 22 16.07 -1.61 -4.47
CA SER A 22 16.43 -0.27 -4.97
C SER A 22 15.26 0.71 -4.95
N GLU A 23 14.03 0.24 -5.19
CA GLU A 23 12.83 1.07 -5.17
C GLU A 23 12.36 1.36 -3.74
N GLN A 24 12.65 0.46 -2.78
CA GLN A 24 12.26 0.66 -1.38
C GLN A 24 12.86 1.94 -0.79
N VAL A 25 14.13 2.23 -1.09
CA VAL A 25 14.83 3.43 -0.65
C VAL A 25 14.14 4.69 -1.16
N SER A 26 13.93 4.78 -2.47
CA SER A 26 13.28 5.94 -3.10
C SER A 26 11.85 6.11 -2.62
N PHE A 27 11.09 5.01 -2.48
CA PHE A 27 9.69 5.07 -2.07
C PHE A 27 9.53 5.43 -0.58
N THR A 28 10.46 5.02 0.29
CA THR A 28 10.50 5.48 1.69
C THR A 28 10.62 7.00 1.78
N SER A 29 11.44 7.61 0.91
CA SER A 29 11.54 9.07 0.83
C SER A 29 10.21 9.72 0.43
N LEU A 30 9.47 9.13 -0.52
CA LEU A 30 8.15 9.63 -0.93
C LEU A 30 7.12 9.55 0.20
N ILE A 31 7.11 8.46 0.96
CA ILE A 31 6.24 8.29 2.13
C ILE A 31 6.51 9.36 3.18
N ARG A 32 7.78 9.63 3.48
CA ARG A 32 8.16 10.69 4.43
C ARG A 32 7.70 12.07 3.96
N GLN A 33 7.88 12.38 2.67
CA GLN A 33 7.41 13.64 2.07
C GLN A 33 5.89 13.77 2.04
N ALA A 34 5.16 12.66 1.98
CA ALA A 34 3.70 12.66 2.00
C ALA A 34 3.09 12.95 3.39
N GLY A 35 3.91 12.99 4.46
CA GLY A 35 3.45 13.16 5.84
C GLY A 35 3.35 11.86 6.65
N LEU A 36 3.67 10.72 6.04
CA LEU A 36 3.59 9.38 6.65
C LEU A 36 4.91 8.95 7.31
N ARG A 37 5.72 9.90 7.76
CA ARG A 37 7.07 9.63 8.32
C ARG A 37 7.05 8.78 9.59
N ASP A 38 5.96 8.87 10.36
CA ASP A 38 5.79 8.19 11.64
C ASP A 38 5.00 6.87 11.48
N ALA A 39 4.59 6.52 10.26
CA ALA A 39 3.89 5.27 9.99
C ALA A 39 4.92 4.14 9.78
N PRO A 40 4.83 3.04 10.55
CA PRO A 40 5.63 1.85 10.28
C PRO A 40 5.42 1.32 8.85
N LEU A 41 6.50 0.88 8.22
CA LEU A 41 6.54 0.37 6.87
C LEU A 41 6.83 -1.12 6.88
N VAL A 42 5.97 -1.89 6.23
CA VAL A 42 6.15 -3.33 6.04
C VAL A 42 6.28 -3.60 4.55
N TRP A 43 7.41 -4.18 4.14
CA TRP A 43 7.68 -4.61 2.78
C TRP A 43 7.29 -6.07 2.66
N VAL A 44 6.10 -6.34 2.12
CA VAL A 44 5.52 -7.67 2.18
C VAL A 44 6.19 -8.59 1.16
N ALA A 45 6.80 -9.65 1.66
CA ALA A 45 7.44 -10.69 0.85
C ALA A 45 6.39 -11.63 0.23
N ALA A 46 6.80 -12.39 -0.78
CA ALA A 46 5.86 -13.23 -1.54
C ALA A 46 5.32 -14.43 -0.74
N ASP A 47 6.10 -14.95 0.21
CA ASP A 47 5.74 -16.02 1.14
C ASP A 47 4.67 -15.58 2.16
N GLN A 48 4.64 -14.29 2.51
CA GLN A 48 3.65 -13.68 3.39
C GLN A 48 2.28 -13.45 2.72
N ALA A 49 2.13 -13.73 1.42
CA ALA A 49 0.88 -13.50 0.69
C ALA A 49 -0.32 -14.29 1.24
N GLY A 50 -0.06 -15.43 1.90
CA GLY A 50 -1.09 -16.24 2.55
C GLY A 50 -1.59 -15.69 3.89
N MET A 51 -0.89 -14.73 4.49
CA MET A 51 -1.26 -14.16 5.78
C MET A 51 -2.48 -13.24 5.68
N LEU A 52 -3.24 -13.14 6.77
CA LEU A 52 -4.31 -12.15 6.91
C LEU A 52 -3.74 -10.74 6.91
N LEU A 53 -4.49 -9.80 6.34
CA LEU A 53 -4.11 -8.39 6.34
C LEU A 53 -3.94 -7.88 7.78
N SER A 54 -4.82 -8.29 8.70
CA SER A 54 -4.73 -7.96 10.13
C SER A 54 -3.41 -8.41 10.78
N ASP A 55 -2.89 -9.58 10.42
CA ASP A 55 -1.62 -10.09 10.94
C ASP A 55 -0.43 -9.32 10.36
N LEU A 56 -0.47 -9.01 9.06
CA LEU A 56 0.54 -8.16 8.41
C LEU A 56 0.59 -6.76 9.04
N LEU A 57 -0.57 -6.22 9.42
CA LEU A 57 -0.68 -4.95 10.12
C LEU A 57 -0.11 -5.00 11.55
N ARG A 58 0.22 -6.18 12.10
CA ARG A 58 0.88 -6.33 13.40
C ARG A 58 2.40 -6.51 13.29
N LEU A 59 2.93 -6.76 12.09
CA LEU A 59 4.37 -6.93 11.87
C LEU A 59 5.15 -5.65 12.25
N PRO A 60 6.40 -5.80 12.74
CA PRO A 60 7.21 -4.67 13.13
C PRO A 60 7.62 -3.81 11.93
N ASP A 61 8.00 -2.55 12.21
CA ASP A 61 8.55 -1.65 11.22
C ASP A 61 9.76 -2.27 10.50
N ARG A 62 9.92 -1.94 9.21
CA ARG A 62 10.98 -2.41 8.30
C ARG A 62 11.01 -3.93 8.07
N THR A 63 9.96 -4.66 8.42
CA THR A 63 9.82 -6.07 8.02
C THR A 63 9.94 -6.19 6.49
N GLY A 64 10.73 -7.16 6.02
CA GLY A 64 11.01 -7.43 4.59
C GLY A 64 11.84 -6.35 3.88
N TRP A 65 12.43 -5.42 4.62
CA TRP A 65 13.34 -4.43 4.06
C TRP A 65 14.55 -5.09 3.40
N GLY A 66 14.88 -4.65 2.18
CA GLY A 66 15.99 -5.20 1.40
C GLY A 66 15.65 -6.46 0.61
N GLU A 67 14.44 -7.01 0.77
CA GLU A 67 13.99 -8.18 0.03
C GLU A 67 13.14 -7.80 -1.19
N ALA A 68 13.37 -8.48 -2.31
CA ALA A 68 12.53 -8.32 -3.49
C ALA A 68 11.24 -9.14 -3.34
N SER A 69 10.11 -8.54 -3.73
CA SER A 69 8.82 -9.24 -3.73
C SER A 69 8.30 -9.41 -5.15
N THR A 70 7.86 -10.63 -5.49
CA THR A 70 7.22 -10.95 -6.77
C THR A 70 5.72 -10.63 -6.79
N LEU A 71 5.19 -10.09 -5.69
CA LEU A 71 3.79 -9.72 -5.59
C LEU A 71 3.42 -8.60 -6.58
N PRO A 72 2.13 -8.51 -6.95
CA PRO A 72 1.60 -7.34 -7.63
C PRO A 72 1.97 -6.06 -6.89
N ARG A 73 2.36 -5.02 -7.64
CA ARG A 73 2.74 -3.73 -7.05
C ARG A 73 1.53 -3.06 -6.42
N ALA A 74 1.52 -2.98 -5.10
CA ALA A 74 0.44 -2.39 -4.33
C ALA A 74 0.96 -1.64 -3.11
N VAL A 75 0.21 -0.62 -2.71
CA VAL A 75 0.39 0.13 -1.46
C VAL A 75 -0.94 0.09 -0.73
N ILE A 76 -0.94 -0.51 0.46
CA ILE A 76 -2.11 -0.63 1.33
C ILE A 76 -1.86 0.24 2.55
N LEU A 77 -2.74 1.21 2.79
CA LEU A 77 -2.62 2.21 3.84
C LEU A 77 -3.66 1.94 4.93
N SER A 78 -3.24 1.92 6.19
CA SER A 78 -4.14 1.84 7.34
C SER A 78 -3.89 3.02 8.28
N GLY A 79 -4.94 3.57 8.88
CA GLY A 79 -4.86 4.74 9.76
C GLY A 79 -4.25 5.99 9.11
N ALA A 80 -4.28 6.08 7.78
CA ALA A 80 -3.83 7.24 7.01
C ALA A 80 -5.01 8.19 6.73
N THR A 81 -4.74 9.48 6.61
CA THR A 81 -5.77 10.45 6.21
C THR A 81 -5.92 10.46 4.69
N GLU A 82 -7.07 10.92 4.19
CA GLU A 82 -7.26 11.12 2.74
C GLU A 82 -6.19 12.06 2.15
N ASN A 83 -5.82 13.10 2.91
CA ASN A 83 -4.76 14.03 2.54
C ASN A 83 -3.41 13.33 2.32
N GLU A 84 -3.01 12.46 3.24
CA GLU A 84 -1.76 11.70 3.14
C GLU A 84 -1.75 10.77 1.94
N ILE A 85 -2.87 10.05 1.72
CA ILE A 85 -3.04 9.14 0.59
C ILE A 85 -2.92 9.92 -0.73
N HIS A 86 -3.67 11.03 -0.87
CA HIS A 86 -3.66 11.84 -2.08
C HIS A 86 -2.28 12.47 -2.35
N ARG A 87 -1.58 12.96 -1.31
CA ARG A 87 -0.22 13.49 -1.44
C ARG A 87 0.75 12.42 -1.91
N LEU A 88 0.72 11.23 -1.29
CA LEU A 88 1.59 10.12 -1.68
C LEU A 88 1.34 9.67 -3.12
N MET A 89 0.07 9.58 -3.53
CA MET A 89 -0.31 9.27 -4.91
C MET A 89 0.23 10.32 -5.90
N ALA A 90 0.12 11.61 -5.56
CA ALA A 90 0.60 12.70 -6.40
C ALA A 90 2.14 12.70 -6.53
N LEU A 91 2.86 12.47 -5.44
CA LEU A 91 4.33 12.35 -5.42
C LEU A 91 4.81 11.13 -6.24
N ASN A 92 4.15 9.99 -6.06
CA ASN A 92 4.49 8.79 -6.83
C ASN A 92 4.25 8.97 -8.34
N ARG A 93 3.14 9.62 -8.75
CA ARG A 93 2.84 9.90 -10.17
C ARG A 93 3.93 10.71 -10.88
N LYS A 94 4.64 11.57 -10.14
CA LYS A 94 5.76 12.36 -10.69
C LYS A 94 7.04 11.54 -10.83
N THR A 95 7.19 10.47 -10.04
CA THR A 95 8.46 9.76 -9.85
C THR A 95 8.49 8.40 -10.55
N SER A 96 7.34 7.69 -10.62
CA SER A 96 7.27 6.32 -11.11
C SER A 96 6.36 6.18 -12.33
N ARG A 97 6.84 5.47 -13.35
CA ARG A 97 6.05 5.08 -14.54
C ARG A 97 5.26 3.79 -14.34
N ARG A 98 5.54 3.03 -13.28
CA ARG A 98 4.85 1.75 -13.02
C ARG A 98 3.53 1.98 -12.31
N ALA A 99 2.49 1.31 -12.79
CA ALA A 99 1.18 1.29 -12.16
C ALA A 99 1.26 0.70 -10.74
N ILE A 100 0.81 1.45 -9.74
CA ILE A 100 0.65 1.00 -8.36
C ILE A 100 -0.85 0.85 -8.07
N ILE A 101 -1.23 -0.27 -7.47
CA ILE A 101 -2.56 -0.49 -6.89
C ILE A 101 -2.59 0.19 -5.53
N TRP A 102 -3.58 1.05 -5.30
CA TRP A 102 -3.75 1.78 -4.05
C TRP A 102 -4.97 1.22 -3.34
N ALA A 103 -4.84 0.93 -2.04
CA ALA A 103 -5.95 0.51 -1.22
C ALA A 103 -5.81 1.08 0.19
N THR A 104 -6.95 1.24 0.86
CA THR A 104 -7.02 1.55 2.27
C THR A 104 -7.58 0.35 3.01
N ALA A 105 -7.01 0.03 4.18
CA ALA A 105 -7.56 -1.01 5.04
C ALA A 105 -8.99 -0.63 5.45
N THR A 106 -9.87 -1.62 5.46
CA THR A 106 -11.26 -1.55 5.91
C THR A 106 -11.56 -2.75 6.81
N PRO A 107 -12.60 -2.69 7.66
CA PRO A 107 -12.99 -3.83 8.51
C PRO A 107 -13.17 -5.13 7.73
N VAL A 108 -13.68 -5.04 6.50
CA VAL A 108 -13.87 -6.20 5.63
C VAL A 108 -12.53 -6.76 5.14
N SER A 109 -11.65 -5.89 4.63
CA SER A 109 -10.37 -6.31 4.06
C SER A 109 -9.40 -6.91 5.08
N GLU A 110 -9.50 -6.53 6.37
CA GLU A 110 -8.65 -7.08 7.43
C GLU A 110 -8.84 -8.59 7.63
N THR A 111 -10.03 -9.10 7.32
CA THR A 111 -10.37 -10.53 7.43
C THR A 111 -9.87 -11.35 6.23
N TRP A 112 -9.29 -10.70 5.22
CA TRP A 112 -8.84 -11.36 4.00
C TRP A 112 -7.34 -11.61 4.03
N THR A 113 -6.92 -12.67 3.34
CA THR A 113 -5.50 -12.86 3.05
C THR A 113 -5.02 -11.79 2.08
N LEU A 114 -3.74 -11.43 2.16
CA LEU A 114 -3.16 -10.45 1.24
C LEU A 114 -3.34 -10.89 -0.22
N LYS A 115 -3.13 -12.18 -0.52
CA LYS A 115 -3.35 -12.73 -1.86
C LYS A 115 -4.77 -12.50 -2.37
N LYS A 116 -5.79 -12.70 -1.51
CA LYS A 116 -7.18 -12.43 -1.87
C LYS A 116 -7.37 -10.94 -2.14
N LEU A 117 -6.96 -10.07 -1.23
CA LEU A 117 -7.08 -8.62 -1.40
C LEU A 117 -6.43 -8.13 -2.70
N LEU A 118 -5.19 -8.54 -2.98
CA LEU A 118 -4.49 -8.17 -4.20
C LEU A 118 -5.21 -8.64 -5.46
N ARG A 119 -5.81 -9.84 -5.44
CA ARG A 119 -6.60 -10.35 -6.56
C ARG A 119 -7.84 -9.49 -6.81
N GLU A 120 -8.63 -9.20 -5.77
CA GLU A 120 -9.83 -8.35 -5.90
C GLU A 120 -9.46 -6.96 -6.45
N LEU A 121 -8.42 -6.32 -5.91
CA LEU A 121 -7.96 -5.02 -6.38
C LEU A 121 -7.44 -5.03 -7.83
N GLN A 122 -6.80 -6.13 -8.25
CA GLN A 122 -6.37 -6.30 -9.63
C GLN A 122 -7.58 -6.45 -10.57
N GLU A 123 -8.61 -7.18 -10.15
CA GLU A 123 -9.84 -7.38 -10.93
C GLU A 123 -10.62 -6.06 -11.08
N GLU A 124 -10.80 -5.31 -9.99
CA GLU A 124 -11.41 -3.97 -10.02
C GLU A 124 -10.66 -3.03 -10.97
N ARG A 125 -9.33 -2.99 -10.88
CA ARG A 125 -8.51 -2.16 -11.77
C ARG A 125 -8.63 -2.57 -13.23
N LYS A 126 -8.68 -3.88 -13.53
CA LYS A 126 -8.90 -4.37 -14.91
C LYS A 126 -10.28 -3.97 -15.43
N ALA A 127 -11.32 -4.03 -14.61
CA ALA A 127 -12.67 -3.62 -14.97
C ALA A 127 -12.76 -2.11 -15.26
N LEU A 128 -12.13 -1.28 -14.43
CA LEU A 128 -12.06 0.17 -14.63
C LEU A 128 -11.18 0.55 -15.85
N GLY A 129 -10.11 -0.19 -16.11
CA GLY A 129 -9.25 -0.01 -17.27
C GLY A 129 -9.94 -0.34 -18.60
N ARG A 130 -10.89 -1.29 -18.60
CA ARG A 130 -11.68 -1.66 -19.78
C ARG A 130 -12.75 -0.63 -20.15
N LYS A 131 -13.15 0.27 -19.23
CA LYS A 131 -14.15 1.33 -19.47
C LYS A 131 -13.58 2.62 -20.09
N LYS A 132 -12.31 2.62 -20.53
CA LYS A 132 -11.72 3.70 -21.33
C LYS A 132 -11.52 3.24 -22.77
N LYS A 133 -12.62 3.19 -23.54
CA LYS A 133 -12.62 3.24 -25.00
C LYS A 133 -13.75 4.15 -25.43
#